data_AF-N9C808-F1
#
_entry.id   AF-N9C808-F1
#
_cell.length_a   1.000
_cell.length_b   1.000
_cell.length_c   1.000
_cell.angle_alpha   90.00
_cell.angle_beta   90.00
_cell.angle_gamma   90.00
#
_symmetry.space_group_name_H-M   'P 1'
#
loop_
_entity.id
_entity.type
_entity.pdbx_description
1 polymer ?
#
loop_
_entity_poly.entity_id
_entity_poly.type
_entity_poly.pdbx_seq_one_letter_code
_entity_poly.pdbx_strand_id
1 'polypeptide(L)'
;MYSEAYIDRLKFIVNCRSLNMNLNEIKILLSYKDLPTQNCSEVNELIDAHIVDVQESIKNQQKLIEQLLDIRKTCDGSCTVDRCGVLKNLA
;
A
#
# COMPACT_ATOMS: atom_id res chain seq x y z
N MET A 1 7.96 33.73 1.70
CA MET A 1 7.42 33.04 2.89
C MET A 1 6.31 32.10 2.44
N TYR A 2 6.30 30.85 2.90
CA TYR A 2 5.16 29.96 2.70
C TYR A 2 4.04 30.35 3.66
N SER A 3 2.81 30.49 3.17
CA SER A 3 1.65 30.74 4.03
C SER A 3 1.25 29.47 4.78
N GLU A 4 0.55 29.64 5.90
CA GLU A 4 0.01 28.54 6.71
C GLU A 4 -0.89 27.60 5.90
N ALA A 5 -1.63 28.14 4.92
CA ALA A 5 -2.42 27.35 3.98
C ALA A 5 -1.58 26.37 3.13
N TYR A 6 -0.37 26.75 2.70
CA TYR A 6 0.52 25.83 1.99
C TYR A 6 1.03 24.71 2.91
N ILE A 7 1.31 25.04 4.17
CA ILE A 7 1.75 24.06 5.17
C ILE A 7 0.64 23.03 5.41
N ASP A 8 -0.61 23.46 5.55
CA ASP A 8 -1.74 22.56 5.79
C ASP A 8 -2.11 21.71 4.56
N ARG A 9 -1.85 22.21 3.35
CA ARG A 9 -1.96 21.40 2.13
C ARG A 9 -0.88 20.31 2.11
N LEU A 10 0.35 20.64 2.47
CA LEU A 10 1.43 19.65 2.53
C LEU A 10 1.19 18.60 3.62
N LYS A 11 0.74 19.00 4.82
CA LYS A 11 0.36 18.05 5.87
C LYS A 11 -0.72 17.08 5.41
N PHE A 12 -1.71 17.58 4.66
CA PHE A 12 -2.77 16.74 4.10
C PHE A 12 -2.21 15.69 3.12
N ILE A 13 -1.35 16.12 2.19
CA ILE A 13 -0.70 15.22 1.23
C ILE A 13 0.15 14.17 1.96
N VAL A 14 0.94 14.58 2.97
CA VAL A 14 1.76 13.67 3.78
C VAL A 14 0.88 12.64 4.49
N ASN A 15 -0.24 13.06 5.06
CA ASN A 15 -1.18 12.15 5.71
C ASN A 15 -1.74 11.11 4.72
N CYS A 16 -2.25 11.55 3.57
CA CYS A 16 -2.75 10.62 2.55
C CYS A 16 -1.68 9.64 2.06
N ARG A 17 -0.42 10.08 1.91
CA ARG A 17 0.70 9.18 1.55
C ARG A 17 1.00 8.17 2.64
N SER A 18 0.86 8.53 3.92
CA SER A 18 1.00 7.56 5.02
C SER A 18 -0.10 6.49 5.03
N LEU A 19 -1.25 6.81 4.42
CA LEU A 19 -2.36 5.88 4.18
C LEU A 19 -2.22 5.13 2.84
N ASN A 20 -1.04 5.18 2.23
CA ASN A 20 -0.72 4.50 0.98
C ASN A 20 -1.59 4.92 -0.23
N MET A 21 -2.15 6.13 -0.21
CA MET A 21 -2.91 6.66 -1.33
C MET A 21 -1.98 7.11 -2.47
N ASN A 22 -2.40 6.82 -3.70
CA ASN A 22 -1.71 7.24 -4.91
C ASN A 22 -1.98 8.72 -5.24
N LEU A 23 -1.22 9.26 -6.19
CA LEU A 23 -1.31 10.69 -6.53
C LEU A 23 -2.69 11.09 -7.10
N ASN A 24 -3.39 10.18 -7.77
CA ASN A 24 -4.72 10.47 -8.33
C ASN A 24 -5.77 10.59 -7.22
N GLU A 25 -5.76 9.67 -6.25
CA GLU A 25 -6.64 9.73 -5.08
C GLU A 25 -6.41 11.00 -4.27
N ILE A 26 -5.15 11.35 -4.03
CA ILE A 26 -4.78 12.57 -3.31
C ILE A 26 -5.29 13.82 -4.04
N LYS A 27 -5.21 13.85 -5.38
CA LYS A 27 -5.73 14.98 -6.17
C LYS A 27 -7.24 15.12 -6.03
N ILE A 28 -7.98 14.02 -6.05
CA ILE A 28 -9.44 14.01 -5.87
C ILE A 28 -9.77 14.54 -4.46
N LEU A 29 -9.14 14.00 -3.42
CA LEU A 29 -9.37 14.46 -2.05
C LEU A 29 -8.99 15.94 -1.84
N LEU A 30 -7.95 16.42 -2.52
CA LEU A 30 -7.58 17.84 -2.52
C LEU A 30 -8.65 18.71 -3.19
N SER A 31 -9.29 18.28 -4.29
CA SER A 31 -10.35 19.08 -4.91
C SER A 31 -11.57 19.23 -4.02
N TYR A 32 -11.93 18.21 -3.23
CA TYR A 32 -13.00 18.32 -2.23
C TYR A 32 -12.61 19.23 -1.07
N LYS A 33 -11.35 19.20 -0.64
CA LYS A 33 -10.85 20.12 0.40
C LYS A 33 -10.90 21.58 -0.06
N ASP A 34 -10.70 21.83 -1.35
CA ASP A 34 -10.78 23.15 -1.96
C ASP A 34 -12.26 23.61 -2.17
N LEU A 35 -13.24 22.70 -2.08
CA LEU A 35 -14.69 22.95 -2.28
C LEU A 35 -15.54 22.40 -1.11
N PRO A 36 -15.49 23.02 0.09
CA PRO A 36 -16.08 22.46 1.31
C PRO A 36 -17.62 22.37 1.33
N THR A 37 -18.31 22.97 0.35
CA THR A 37 -19.77 22.94 0.22
C THR A 37 -20.29 21.78 -0.63
N GLN A 38 -19.40 20.96 -1.21
CA GLN A 38 -19.78 19.78 -1.99
C GLN A 38 -20.21 18.60 -1.10
N ASN A 39 -20.99 17.71 -1.69
CA ASN A 39 -21.36 16.44 -1.06
C ASN A 39 -20.12 15.53 -0.93
N CYS A 40 -19.90 14.94 0.25
CA CYS A 40 -18.76 14.08 0.53
C CYS A 40 -18.97 12.59 0.17
N SER A 41 -20.05 12.24 -0.52
CA SER A 41 -20.34 10.85 -0.97
C SER A 41 -19.20 10.28 -1.81
N GLU A 42 -18.71 11.01 -2.81
CA GLU A 42 -17.59 10.58 -3.65
C GLU A 42 -16.28 10.41 -2.86
N VAL A 43 -16.10 11.18 -1.77
CA VAL A 43 -14.98 10.98 -0.84
C VAL A 43 -15.12 9.63 -0.14
N ASN A 44 -16.31 9.29 0.35
CA ASN A 44 -16.54 8.00 1.01
C ASN A 44 -16.38 6.83 0.03
N GLU A 45 -16.92 6.95 -1.19
CA GLU A 45 -16.76 5.92 -2.22
C GLU A 45 -15.29 5.67 -2.59
N LEU A 46 -14.48 6.74 -2.67
CA LEU A 46 -13.04 6.63 -2.89
C LEU A 46 -12.36 5.89 -1.73
N ILE A 47 -12.70 6.23 -0.49
CA ILE A 47 -12.13 5.57 0.69
C ILE A 47 -12.54 4.09 0.75
N ASP A 48 -13.81 3.78 0.46
CA ASP A 48 -14.31 2.40 0.43
C ASP A 48 -13.59 1.56 -0.64
N ALA A 49 -13.39 2.11 -1.84
CA ALA A 49 -12.62 1.47 -2.90
C ALA A 49 -11.16 1.22 -2.47
N HIS A 50 -10.50 2.22 -1.87
CA HIS A 50 -9.13 2.06 -1.38
C HIS A 50 -9.01 1.01 -0.26
N ILE A 51 -10.01 0.89 0.61
CA ILE A 51 -10.06 -0.17 1.63
C ILE A 51 -10.07 -1.55 0.96
N VAL A 52 -10.85 -1.74 -0.11
CA VAL A 52 -10.90 -3.00 -0.85
C VAL A 52 -9.53 -3.31 -1.47
N ASP A 53 -8.89 -2.34 -2.11
CA ASP A 53 -7.58 -2.50 -2.75
C ASP A 53 -6.48 -2.87 -1.72
N VAL A 54 -6.51 -2.24 -0.54
CA VAL A 54 -5.61 -2.56 0.57
C VAL A 54 -5.85 -3.98 1.07
N GLN A 55 -7.11 -4.39 1.24
CA GLN A 55 -7.45 -5.75 1.65
C GLN A 55 -6.97 -6.80 0.64
N GLU A 56 -7.10 -6.55 -0.66
CA GLU A 56 -6.58 -7.43 -1.70
C GLU A 56 -5.05 -7.50 -1.68
N SER A 57 -4.39 -6.36 -1.52
CA SER A 57 -2.93 -6.29 -1.38
C SER A 57 -2.43 -7.11 -0.19
N ILE A 58 -3.10 -7.02 0.97
CA ILE A 58 -2.79 -7.82 2.16
C ILE A 58 -2.94 -9.32 1.88
N LYS A 59 -4.04 -9.74 1.24
CA LYS A 59 -4.24 -11.15 0.87
C LYS A 59 -3.13 -11.66 -0.06
N ASN A 60 -2.74 -10.86 -1.05
CA ASN A 60 -1.66 -11.20 -1.96
C ASN A 60 -0.31 -11.32 -1.24
N GLN A 61 -0.02 -10.41 -0.30
CA GLN A 61 1.18 -10.47 0.53
C GLN A 61 1.19 -11.70 1.44
N GLN A 62 0.05 -12.04 2.07
CA GLN A 62 -0.07 -13.25 2.89
C GLN A 62 0.20 -14.51 2.07
N LYS A 63 -0.38 -14.61 0.87
CA LYS A 63 -0.12 -15.72 -0.05
C LYS A 63 1.35 -15.82 -0.46
N LEU A 64 2.00 -14.69 -0.73
CA LEU A 64 3.42 -14.65 -1.03
C LEU A 64 4.26 -15.15 0.17
N ILE A 65 3.91 -14.75 1.39
CA ILE A 65 4.57 -15.23 2.61
C ILE A 65 4.43 -16.75 2.73
N GLU A 66 3.24 -17.31 2.51
CA GLU A 66 3.01 -18.76 2.53
C GLU A 66 3.92 -19.49 1.52
N GLN A 67 3.99 -19.00 0.29
CA GLN A 67 4.85 -19.55 -0.75
C GLN A 67 6.34 -19.52 -0.34
N LEU A 68 6.81 -18.40 0.21
CA LEU A 68 8.18 -18.26 0.68
C LEU A 68 8.49 -19.17 1.87
N LEU A 69 7.53 -19.38 2.78
CA LEU A 69 7.66 -20.32 3.89
C LEU A 69 7.76 -21.76 3.38
N ASP A 70 6.98 -22.15 2.38
CA ASP A 70 7.05 -23.48 1.78
C ASP A 70 8.39 -23.71 1.09
N ILE A 71 8.91 -22.72 0.36
CA ILE A 71 10.27 -22.77 -0.18
C ILE A 71 11.29 -22.92 0.95
N ARG A 72 11.18 -22.14 2.04
CA ARG A 72 12.10 -22.20 3.18
C ARG A 72 12.12 -23.57 3.86
N LYS A 73 11.00 -24.31 3.89
CA LYS A 73 10.94 -25.67 4.46
C LYS A 73 11.77 -26.70 3.69
N THR A 74 12.12 -26.43 2.43
CA THR A 74 12.87 -27.37 1.58
C THR A 74 14.36 -27.48 1.90
N CYS A 75 14.88 -26.65 2.81
CA CYS A 75 16.29 -26.65 3.19
C CYS A 75 16.41 -26.29 4.67
N ASP A 76 17.17 -27.03 5.47
CA ASP A 76 17.43 -26.71 6.88
C ASP A 76 18.61 -25.73 7.06
N GLY A 77 19.41 -25.51 6.01
CA GLY A 77 20.61 -24.69 6.01
C GLY A 77 21.90 -25.46 6.29
N SER A 78 21.83 -26.79 6.43
CA SER A 78 22.97 -27.66 6.75
C SER A 78 23.62 -28.29 5.51
N CYS A 79 23.01 -28.11 4.33
CA CYS A 79 23.45 -28.74 3.09
C CYS A 79 24.37 -27.82 2.27
N THR A 80 25.09 -28.42 1.33
CA THR A 80 25.88 -27.67 0.34
C THR A 80 24.96 -26.95 -0.65
N VAL A 81 25.47 -25.90 -1.29
CA VAL A 81 24.70 -25.03 -2.21
C VAL A 81 24.04 -25.82 -3.35
N ASP A 82 24.72 -26.84 -3.89
CA ASP A 82 24.20 -27.75 -4.93
C ASP A 82 23.02 -28.62 -4.45
N ARG A 83 22.85 -28.76 -3.14
CA ARG A 83 21.76 -29.51 -2.49
C ARG A 83 20.70 -28.60 -1.87
N CYS A 84 20.88 -27.28 -1.90
CA CYS A 84 19.96 -26.32 -1.30
C CYS A 84 18.60 -26.35 -1.99
N GLY A 85 17.58 -26.88 -1.29
CA GLY A 85 16.21 -26.92 -1.78
C GLY A 85 15.66 -25.53 -2.10
N VAL A 86 16.02 -24.51 -1.31
CA VAL A 86 15.58 -23.12 -1.55
C VAL A 86 16.06 -22.63 -2.91
N LEU A 87 17.35 -22.79 -3.23
CA LEU A 87 17.89 -22.36 -4.53
C LEU A 87 17.30 -23.14 -5.69
N LYS A 88 17.02 -24.44 -5.51
CA LYS A 88 16.37 -25.26 -6.54
C LYS A 88 14.93 -24.83 -6.85
N ASN A 89 14.21 -24.27 -5.88
CA ASN A 89 12.83 -23.80 -6.08
C ASN A 89 12.74 -22.35 -6.57
N LEU A 90 13.85 -21.61 -6.55
CA LEU A 90 13.92 -20.21 -7.01
C LEU A 90 14.52 -20.05 -8.41
N ALA A 91 15.13 -21.11 -8.96
CA ALA A 91 15.71 -21.15 -10.31
C ALA A 91 14.66 -21.55 -11.35
#